data_AF-A0A7C1KMS7-F1
#
_entry.id   AF-A0A7C1KMS7-F1
#
_cell.length_a   1.000
_cell.length_b   1.000
_cell.length_c   1.000
_cell.angle_alpha   90.00
_cell.angle_beta   90.00
_cell.angle_gamma   90.00
#
_symmetry.space_group_name_H-M   'P 1'
#
loop_
_entity.id
_entity.type
_entity.pdbx_description
1 polymer ?
#
loop_
_entity_poly.entity_id
_entity_poly.type
_entity_poly.pdbx_seq_one_letter_code
_entity_poly.pdbx_strand_id
1 'polypeptide(L)'
;MTKKPYRRSLLFHINTFQKRLIFPILLSCLFSFVCLAYLYCYSDVGRLIYNDQYYFLKMALPWILISIAFLFIVLWTYYVSNKIVGPFERVLREVDDILAGKGKKKIGTREGDVMFEELVKRINALVERLP
;
A
#
# COMPACT_ATOMS: atom_id res chain seq x y z
N MET A 1 3.14 -23.19 -29.11
CA MET A 1 2.52 -21.91 -28.71
C MET A 1 3.23 -21.37 -27.46
N THR A 2 4.12 -20.41 -27.63
CA THR A 2 4.84 -19.73 -26.54
C THR A 2 3.88 -18.82 -25.77
N LYS A 3 3.63 -19.12 -24.50
CA LYS A 3 2.81 -18.29 -23.61
C LYS A 3 3.46 -16.90 -23.52
N LYS A 4 2.82 -15.86 -24.09
CA LYS A 4 3.26 -14.47 -23.90
C LYS A 4 3.25 -14.16 -22.39
N PRO A 5 4.33 -13.63 -21.81
CA PRO A 5 4.33 -13.24 -20.41
C PRO A 5 3.30 -12.13 -20.22
N TYR A 6 2.33 -12.35 -19.34
CA TYR A 6 1.33 -11.35 -18.97
C TYR A 6 2.05 -10.22 -18.20
N ARG A 7 2.58 -9.24 -18.93
CA ARG A 7 3.20 -8.04 -18.38
C ARG A 7 2.08 -7.14 -17.85
N ARG A 8 1.66 -7.38 -16.61
CA ARG A 8 0.72 -6.51 -15.89
C ARG A 8 1.37 -5.12 -15.78
N SER A 9 0.78 -4.09 -16.37
CA SER A 9 1.28 -2.71 -16.30
C SER A 9 1.12 -2.18 -14.86
N LEU A 10 2.09 -2.50 -14.02
CA LEU A 10 2.14 -2.17 -12.58
C LEU A 10 2.03 -0.66 -12.28
N LEU A 11 2.37 0.19 -13.24
CA LEU A 11 2.52 1.63 -13.02
C LEU A 11 1.20 2.42 -13.11
N PHE A 12 0.16 1.89 -13.76
CA PHE A 12 -1.06 2.68 -14.03
C PHE A 12 -2.38 1.98 -13.71
N HIS A 13 -2.36 0.70 -13.33
CA HIS A 13 -3.59 0.00 -12.95
C HIS A 13 -3.80 0.09 -11.43
N ILE A 14 -4.21 1.28 -10.98
CA ILE A 14 -4.57 1.54 -9.58
C ILE A 14 -5.95 0.92 -9.33
N ASN A 15 -5.99 -0.18 -8.57
CA ASN A 15 -7.22 -0.89 -8.23
C ASN A 15 -8.17 0.00 -7.40
N THR A 16 -9.49 -0.23 -7.44
CA THR A 16 -10.47 0.62 -6.73
C THR A 16 -10.22 0.66 -5.22
N PHE A 17 -9.75 -0.44 -4.65
CA PHE A 17 -9.28 -0.52 -3.27
C PHE A 17 -7.98 0.25 -3.01
N GLN A 18 -7.06 0.30 -3.98
CA GLN A 18 -5.89 1.16 -3.89
C GLN A 18 -6.33 2.62 -3.74
N LYS A 19 -7.30 3.09 -4.53
CA LYS A 19 -7.82 4.46 -4.33
C LYS A 19 -8.46 4.65 -2.95
N ARG A 20 -9.22 3.66 -2.44
CA ARG A 20 -9.94 3.80 -1.17
C ARG A 20 -9.04 3.74 0.07
N LEU A 21 -7.91 3.03 0.00
CA LEU A 21 -7.00 2.84 1.14
C LEU A 21 -5.76 3.74 1.03
N ILE A 22 -5.19 3.90 -0.16
CA ILE A 22 -3.98 4.70 -0.38
C ILE A 22 -4.29 6.19 -0.30
N PHE A 23 -5.40 6.65 -0.88
CA PHE A 23 -5.73 8.08 -0.91
C PHE A 23 -5.91 8.72 0.48
N PRO A 24 -6.67 8.15 1.43
CA PRO A 24 -6.78 8.74 2.76
C PRO A 24 -5.47 8.68 3.55
N ILE A 25 -4.64 7.66 3.36
CA ILE A 25 -3.31 7.58 3.98
C ILE A 25 -2.39 8.66 3.41
N LEU A 26 -2.34 8.83 2.08
CA LEU A 26 -1.54 9.89 1.46
C LEU A 26 -2.04 11.27 1.86
N LEU A 27 -3.36 11.47 1.91
CA LEU A 27 -3.95 12.73 2.31
C LEU A 27 -3.67 13.05 3.79
N SER A 28 -3.74 12.06 4.69
CA SER A 28 -3.41 12.26 6.11
C SER A 28 -1.92 12.53 6.31
N CYS A 29 -1.05 11.90 5.53
CA CYS A 29 0.38 12.16 5.53
C CYS A 29 0.69 13.56 5.03
N LEU A 30 0.04 14.01 3.95
CA LEU A 30 0.20 15.35 3.41
C LEU A 30 -0.38 16.43 4.36
N PHE A 31 -1.48 16.12 5.04
CA PHE A 31 -2.02 17.01 6.08
C PHE A 31 -1.05 17.13 7.26
N SER A 32 -0.53 15.99 7.74
CA SER A 32 0.47 15.95 8.82
C SER A 32 1.76 16.69 8.43
N PHE A 33 2.17 16.60 7.16
CA PHE A 33 3.29 17.35 6.58
C PHE A 33 3.09 18.86 6.71
N VAL A 34 1.93 19.37 6.27
CA VAL A 34 1.60 20.80 6.32
C VAL A 34 1.53 21.27 7.77
N CYS A 35 0.93 20.50 8.67
CA CYS A 35 0.87 20.85 10.10
C CYS A 35 2.25 20.89 10.75
N LEU A 36 3.11 19.91 10.51
CA LEU A 36 4.48 19.88 11.05
C LEU A 36 5.33 21.03 10.50
N ALA A 37 5.23 21.32 9.20
CA ALA A 37 5.90 22.47 8.59
C ALA A 37 5.43 23.80 9.19
N TYR A 38 4.11 23.94 9.40
CA TYR A 38 3.53 25.12 10.03
C TYR A 38 4.01 25.30 11.49
N LEU A 39 3.96 24.23 12.29
CA LEU A 39 4.44 24.23 13.68
C LEU A 39 5.93 24.52 13.77
N TYR A 40 6.75 23.96 12.87
CA TYR A 40 8.18 24.24 12.80
C TYR A 40 8.42 25.72 12.52
N CYS A 41 7.82 26.26 11.45
CA CYS A 41 7.92 27.69 11.12
C CYS A 41 7.47 28.60 12.26
N TYR A 42 6.41 28.24 12.99
CA TYR A 42 5.89 29.05 14.11
C TYR A 42 6.76 28.94 15.37
N SER A 43 7.28 27.74 15.68
CA SER A 43 8.08 27.49 16.88
C SER A 43 9.45 28.16 16.86
N ASP A 44 10.01 28.40 15.67
CA ASP A 44 11.38 28.90 15.51
C ASP A 44 11.49 30.42 15.27
N VAL A 45 10.37 31.14 15.03
CA VAL A 45 10.39 32.60 14.79
C VAL A 45 11.10 33.38 15.91
N GLY A 46 11.04 32.88 17.16
CA GLY A 46 11.68 33.51 18.32
C GLY A 46 13.14 33.14 18.58
N ARG A 47 13.69 32.08 17.97
CA ARG A 47 15.05 31.54 18.28
C ARG A 47 15.97 31.43 17.06
N LEU A 48 15.44 31.39 15.85
CA LEU A 48 16.22 31.26 14.61
C LEU A 48 16.99 32.55 14.24
N ILE A 49 16.55 33.71 14.76
CA ILE A 49 17.13 35.04 14.49
C ILE A 49 18.54 35.21 15.13
N TYR A 50 18.95 34.35 16.08
CA TYR A 50 20.10 34.64 16.95
C TYR A 50 21.35 33.76 16.74
N ASN A 51 21.37 32.79 15.81
CA ASN A 51 22.55 31.94 15.60
C ASN A 51 22.72 31.50 14.13
N ASP A 52 23.52 32.27 13.40
CA ASP A 52 23.58 32.31 11.92
C ASP A 52 24.31 31.13 11.26
N GLN A 53 25.24 30.48 11.96
CA GLN A 53 26.20 29.59 11.29
C GLN A 53 25.60 28.28 10.74
N TYR A 54 24.39 27.89 11.17
CA TYR A 54 23.73 26.66 10.73
C TYR A 54 22.26 26.86 10.35
N TYR A 55 21.84 28.10 10.08
CA TYR A 55 20.45 28.44 9.76
C TYR A 55 19.90 27.61 8.60
N PHE A 56 20.65 27.53 7.50
CA PHE A 56 20.25 26.79 6.31
C PHE A 56 20.10 25.29 6.58
N LEU A 57 21.03 24.69 7.34
CA LEU A 57 21.00 23.27 7.66
C LEU A 57 19.80 22.94 8.57
N LYS A 58 19.56 23.76 9.60
CA LYS A 58 18.40 23.60 10.49
C LYS A 58 17.09 23.72 9.73
N MET A 59 16.99 24.68 8.81
CA MET A 59 15.80 24.86 8.00
C MET A 59 15.60 23.71 7.00
N ALA A 60 16.66 23.20 6.36
CA ALA A 60 16.58 22.17 5.33
C ALA A 60 16.38 20.74 5.88
N LEU A 61 16.96 20.41 7.04
CA LEU A 61 16.96 19.06 7.60
C LEU A 61 15.54 18.48 7.83
N PRO A 62 14.56 19.22 8.41
CA PRO A 62 13.20 18.73 8.56
C PRO A 62 12.53 18.41 7.23
N TRP A 63 12.68 19.28 6.22
CA TRP A 63 12.10 19.05 4.90
C TRP A 63 12.65 17.78 4.26
N ILE A 64 13.97 17.56 4.33
CA ILE A 64 14.62 16.36 3.78
C ILE A 64 14.12 15.11 4.50
N LEU A 65 14.12 15.10 5.84
CA LEU A 65 13.66 13.96 6.63
C LEU A 65 12.20 13.61 6.35
N ILE A 66 11.35 14.63 6.26
CA ILE A 66 9.92 14.41 5.98
C ILE A 66 9.72 13.91 4.55
N SER A 67 10.45 14.44 3.55
CA SER A 67 10.38 13.92 2.17
C SER A 67 10.80 12.45 2.08
N ILE A 68 11.85 12.05 2.81
CA ILE A 68 12.28 10.65 2.89
C ILE A 68 11.19 9.78 3.54
N ALA A 69 10.61 10.24 4.66
CA ALA A 69 9.53 9.53 5.34
C ALA A 69 8.30 9.37 4.43
N PHE A 70 7.92 10.43 3.70
CA PHE A 70 6.81 10.38 2.75
C PHE A 70 7.05 9.38 1.63
N LEU A 71 8.26 9.37 1.05
CA LEU A 71 8.64 8.41 0.02
C LEU A 71 8.59 6.97 0.54
N PHE A 72 9.06 6.74 1.77
CA PHE A 72 8.99 5.44 2.43
C PHE A 72 7.54 4.98 2.62
N ILE A 73 6.64 5.87 3.06
CA ILE A 73 5.21 5.58 3.22
C ILE A 73 4.58 5.24 1.87
N VAL A 74 4.85 6.02 0.81
CA VAL A 74 4.33 5.76 -0.54
C VAL A 74 4.76 4.37 -1.03
N LEU A 75 6.05 4.05 -0.93
CA LEU A 75 6.59 2.74 -1.34
C LEU A 75 5.99 1.61 -0.50
N TRP A 76 5.89 1.79 0.80
CA TRP A 76 5.31 0.80 1.71
C TRP A 76 3.84 0.55 1.42
N THR A 77 3.05 1.60 1.24
CA THR A 77 1.63 1.52 0.90
C THR A 77 1.43 0.85 -0.46
N TYR A 78 2.28 1.15 -1.45
CA TYR A 78 2.26 0.46 -2.74
C TYR A 78 2.56 -1.03 -2.59
N TYR A 79 3.58 -1.38 -1.81
CA TYR A 79 3.93 -2.77 -1.51
C TYR A 79 2.80 -3.52 -0.81
N VAL A 80 2.25 -2.97 0.27
CA VAL A 80 1.14 -3.54 1.03
C VAL A 80 -0.06 -3.76 0.12
N SER A 81 -0.40 -2.78 -0.70
CA SER A 81 -1.57 -2.90 -1.54
C SER A 81 -1.41 -3.96 -2.64
N ASN A 82 -0.24 -4.01 -3.28
CA ASN A 82 0.01 -5.02 -4.32
C ASN A 82 0.13 -6.44 -3.76
N LYS A 83 0.75 -6.59 -2.59
CA LYS A 83 1.05 -7.91 -2.01
C LYS A 83 -0.06 -8.45 -1.10
N ILE A 84 -0.89 -7.59 -0.52
CA ILE A 84 -1.94 -8.01 0.41
C ILE A 84 -3.33 -7.84 -0.21
N VAL A 85 -3.67 -6.63 -0.62
CA VAL A 85 -5.04 -6.30 -1.03
C VAL A 85 -5.40 -6.94 -2.37
N GLY A 86 -4.47 -6.97 -3.32
CA GLY A 86 -4.68 -7.61 -4.63
C GLY A 86 -5.03 -9.10 -4.52
N PRO A 87 -4.21 -9.91 -3.81
CA PRO A 87 -4.51 -11.33 -3.58
C PRO A 87 -5.79 -11.55 -2.79
N PHE A 88 -6.06 -10.72 -1.77
CA PHE A 88 -7.27 -10.82 -0.96
C PHE A 88 -8.55 -10.71 -1.81
N GLU A 89 -8.66 -9.69 -2.65
CA GLU A 89 -9.84 -9.49 -3.51
C GLU A 89 -10.02 -10.64 -4.51
N ARG A 90 -8.90 -11.18 -5.02
CA ARG A 90 -8.91 -12.33 -5.92
C ARG A 90 -9.45 -13.57 -5.24
N VAL A 91 -8.95 -13.88 -4.03
CA VAL A 91 -9.43 -15.03 -3.25
C VAL A 91 -10.92 -14.87 -2.93
N LEU A 92 -11.35 -13.67 -2.51
CA LEU A 92 -12.76 -13.40 -2.21
C LEU A 92 -13.66 -13.69 -3.42
N ARG A 93 -13.28 -13.19 -4.60
CA ARG A 93 -14.02 -13.41 -5.85
C ARG A 93 -14.07 -14.89 -6.24
N GLU A 94 -12.95 -15.61 -6.11
CA GLU A 94 -12.90 -17.04 -6.37
C GLU A 94 -13.79 -17.84 -5.39
N VAL A 95 -13.90 -17.42 -4.12
CA VAL A 95 -14.84 -18.00 -3.13
C VAL A 95 -16.29 -17.74 -3.53
N ASP A 96 -16.63 -16.49 -3.88
CA ASP A 96 -17.99 -16.11 -4.29
C ASP A 96 -18.44 -16.88 -5.54
N ASP A 97 -17.54 -17.08 -6.51
CA ASP A 97 -17.80 -17.88 -7.71
C ASP A 97 -18.08 -19.36 -7.39
N ILE A 98 -17.39 -19.92 -6.39
CA ILE A 98 -17.62 -21.30 -5.89
C ILE A 98 -18.99 -21.37 -5.20
N LEU A 99 -19.30 -20.43 -4.31
CA LEU A 99 -20.59 -20.37 -3.62
C LEU A 99 -21.76 -20.18 -4.59
N ALA A 100 -21.56 -19.43 -5.68
CA ALA A 100 -22.55 -19.24 -6.73
C ALA A 100 -22.69 -20.45 -7.69
N GLY A 101 -21.87 -21.49 -7.54
CA GLY A 101 -21.85 -22.66 -8.40
C GLY A 101 -21.33 -22.39 -9.83
N LYS A 102 -20.65 -21.26 -10.05
CA LYS A 102 -20.24 -20.77 -11.39
C LYS A 102 -18.75 -21.02 -11.71
N GLY A 103 -17.98 -21.62 -10.80
CA GLY A 103 -16.51 -21.63 -10.89
C GLY A 103 -15.81 -22.93 -10.48
N LYS A 104 -14.47 -22.91 -10.65
CA LYS A 104 -13.55 -24.04 -10.39
C LYS A 104 -13.67 -24.57 -8.95
N LYS A 105 -13.59 -25.89 -8.76
CA LYS A 105 -13.60 -26.55 -7.44
C LYS A 105 -12.46 -26.15 -6.48
N LYS A 106 -11.42 -25.45 -6.97
CA LYS A 106 -10.25 -25.06 -6.16
C LYS A 106 -9.77 -23.66 -6.52
N ILE A 107 -9.48 -22.90 -5.48
CA ILE A 107 -8.84 -21.59 -5.51
C ILE A 107 -7.34 -21.79 -5.72
N GLY A 108 -6.77 -21.05 -6.68
CA GLY A 108 -5.35 -21.18 -7.03
C GLY A 108 -4.49 -20.13 -6.34
N THR A 109 -3.30 -20.49 -5.86
CA THR A 109 -2.27 -19.54 -5.41
C THR A 109 -1.41 -19.09 -6.59
N ARG A 110 -0.90 -17.85 -6.54
CA ARG A 110 0.06 -17.30 -7.51
C ARG A 110 1.41 -17.07 -6.82
N GLU A 111 2.49 -17.03 -7.60
CA GLU A 111 3.79 -16.56 -7.12
C GLU A 111 3.64 -15.14 -6.55
N GLY A 112 3.88 -14.98 -5.25
CA GLY A 112 3.72 -13.71 -4.52
C GLY A 112 2.64 -13.72 -3.42
N ASP A 113 1.71 -14.69 -3.45
CA ASP A 113 0.58 -14.77 -2.52
C ASP A 113 0.91 -15.55 -1.23
N VAL A 114 2.18 -15.57 -0.83
CA VAL A 114 2.70 -16.39 0.28
C VAL A 114 1.89 -16.18 1.57
N MET A 115 1.44 -14.96 1.86
CA MET A 115 0.62 -14.68 3.04
C MET A 115 -0.76 -15.34 3.03
N PHE A 116 -1.30 -15.65 1.85
CA PHE A 116 -2.63 -16.24 1.70
C PHE A 116 -2.60 -17.73 1.36
N GLU A 117 -1.41 -18.32 1.17
CA GLU A 117 -1.26 -19.70 0.73
C GLU A 117 -1.90 -20.69 1.71
N GLU A 118 -1.66 -20.50 3.01
CA GLU A 118 -2.25 -21.35 4.04
C GLU A 118 -3.77 -21.15 4.14
N LEU A 119 -4.24 -19.91 4.02
CA LEU A 119 -5.68 -19.60 4.00
C LEU A 119 -6.37 -20.28 2.82
N VAL A 120 -5.80 -20.16 1.61
CA VAL A 120 -6.32 -20.79 0.40
C VAL A 120 -6.34 -22.32 0.54
N LYS A 121 -5.31 -22.91 1.16
CA LYS A 121 -5.28 -24.36 1.43
C LYS A 121 -6.43 -24.79 2.34
N ARG A 122 -6.70 -24.03 3.41
CA ARG A 122 -7.81 -24.31 4.34
C ARG A 122 -9.17 -24.12 3.67
N ILE A 123 -9.34 -23.09 2.86
CA ILE A 123 -10.58 -22.86 2.09
C ILE A 123 -10.81 -24.01 1.11
N ASN A 124 -9.79 -24.42 0.36
CA ASN A 124 -9.89 -25.55 -0.57
C ASN A 124 -10.29 -26.85 0.15
N ALA A 125 -9.72 -27.11 1.34
CA ALA A 125 -10.09 -28.27 2.14
C ALA A 125 -11.56 -28.24 2.62
N LEU A 126 -12.12 -27.05 2.86
CA LEU A 126 -13.54 -26.89 3.18
C LEU A 126 -14.43 -27.10 1.96
N VAL A 127 -14.03 -26.55 0.80
CA VAL A 127 -14.76 -26.72 -0.46
C VAL A 127 -14.81 -28.19 -0.89
N GLU A 128 -13.75 -28.97 -0.66
CA GLU A 128 -13.76 -30.41 -0.94
C GLU A 128 -14.71 -31.22 -0.05
N ARG A 129 -15.07 -30.69 1.11
CA ARG A 129 -15.98 -31.34 2.07
C ARG A 129 -17.43 -30.92 1.88
N LEU A 130 -17.70 -29.92 1.04
CA LEU A 130 -19.07 -29.54 0.69
C LEU A 130 -19.67 -30.62 -0.23
N PRO A 131 -20.88 -31.11 0.07
CA PRO A 131 -21.54 -32.19 -0.67
C PRO A 131 -21.90 -31.80 -2.11
#